data_AF-A0A5C9AY57-F1
#
_entry.id   AF-A0A5C9AY57-F1
#
_cell.length_a   1.000
_cell.length_b   1.000
_cell.length_c   1.000
_cell.angle_alpha   90.00
_cell.angle_beta   90.00
_cell.angle_gamma   90.00
#
_symmetry.space_group_name_H-M   'P 1'
#
loop_
_entity.id
_entity.type
_entity.pdbx_description
1 polymer ?
#
loop_
_entity_poly.entity_id
_entity_poly.type
_entity_poly.pdbx_seq_one_letter_code
_entity_poly.pdbx_strand_id
1 'polypeptide(L)'
;MKSLDVVELPENQVNADAIKNASVVILANCGHLNDQQCGLLRDHVSRGGGLMILPGDKCNHDQYNKKLFAIPGTTDQFITSAQLQPAEGDIEKSETFERFTSIDFAHPVLSVFDNREARYMTKVAVYRRFPLKLPEERGNTWPLLEFAN
;
A
#
# COMPACT_ATOMS: atom_id res chain seq x y z
N MET A 1 0.10 -2.80 27.86
CA MET A 1 0.88 -2.57 26.63
C MET A 1 1.01 -3.90 25.92
N LYS A 2 0.32 -4.12 24.80
CA LYS A 2 0.54 -5.34 23.99
C LYS A 2 1.83 -5.11 23.20
N SER A 3 2.86 -5.89 23.49
CA SER A 3 4.09 -5.87 22.68
C SER A 3 3.73 -6.40 21.29
N LEU A 4 4.16 -5.69 20.24
CA LEU A 4 4.14 -6.25 18.89
C LEU A 4 5.36 -7.17 18.77
N ASP A 5 5.15 -8.38 18.25
CA ASP A 5 6.23 -9.26 17.85
C ASP A 5 6.52 -8.99 16.37
N VAL A 6 7.69 -8.44 16.08
CA VAL A 6 8.07 -7.98 14.73
C VAL A 6 9.15 -8.90 14.22
N VAL A 7 8.86 -9.57 13.11
CA VAL A 7 9.82 -10.45 12.42
C VAL A 7 10.13 -9.84 11.07
N GLU A 8 11.38 -9.43 10.88
CA GLU A 8 11.87 -8.93 9.60
C GLU A 8 12.41 -10.09 8.76
N LEU A 9 11.93 -10.19 7.52
CA LEU A 9 12.33 -11.24 6.59
C LEU A 9 12.60 -10.63 5.22
N PRO A 10 13.65 -11.09 4.52
CA PRO A 10 13.83 -10.79 3.10
C PRO A 10 12.65 -11.30 2.26
N GLU A 11 12.37 -10.62 1.15
CA GLU A 11 11.25 -10.93 0.25
C GLU A 11 11.24 -12.40 -0.24
N ASN A 12 12.41 -12.99 -0.49
CA ASN A 12 12.53 -14.39 -0.93
C ASN A 12 12.24 -15.42 0.18
N GLN A 13 12.12 -14.99 1.43
CA GLN A 13 11.79 -15.85 2.58
C GLN A 13 10.30 -15.80 2.94
N VAL A 14 9.50 -15.02 2.22
CA VAL A 14 8.03 -15.03 2.38
C VAL A 14 7.52 -16.41 1.99
N ASN A 15 7.03 -17.16 2.98
CA ASN A 15 6.52 -18.52 2.84
C ASN A 15 5.35 -18.78 3.80
N ALA A 16 4.74 -19.98 3.72
CA ALA A 16 3.56 -20.32 4.49
C ALA A 16 3.79 -20.27 6.01
N ASP A 17 4.94 -20.76 6.49
CA ASP A 17 5.27 -20.78 7.91
C ASP A 17 5.50 -19.37 8.45
N ALA A 18 6.18 -18.52 7.67
CA ALA A 18 6.42 -17.12 8.01
C ALA A 18 5.10 -16.32 8.15
N ILE A 19 4.12 -16.58 7.29
CA ILE A 19 2.84 -15.84 7.28
C ILE A 19 1.83 -16.43 8.28
N LYS A 20 1.93 -17.72 8.63
CA LYS A 20 0.90 -18.47 9.38
C LYS A 20 0.41 -17.79 10.66
N ASN A 21 1.33 -17.20 11.42
CA ASN A 21 1.02 -16.57 12.71
C ASN A 21 1.04 -15.03 12.65
N ALA A 22 1.33 -14.45 11.49
CA ALA A 22 1.31 -13.00 11.32
C ALA A 22 -0.14 -12.52 11.44
N SER A 23 -0.38 -11.44 12.20
CA SER A 23 -1.68 -10.75 12.15
C SER A 23 -1.73 -9.75 11.00
N VAL A 24 -0.58 -9.17 10.66
CA VAL A 24 -0.39 -8.22 9.56
C VAL A 24 0.93 -8.55 8.87
N VAL A 25 0.92 -8.59 7.54
CA VAL A 25 2.13 -8.63 6.72
C VAL A 25 2.38 -7.24 6.13
N ILE A 26 3.61 -6.74 6.23
CA ILE A 26 4.02 -5.44 5.69
C ILE A 26 4.99 -5.68 4.54
N LEU A 27 4.61 -5.28 3.32
CA LEU A 27 5.48 -5.27 2.15
C LEU A 27 6.16 -3.91 2.05
N ALA A 28 7.43 -3.84 2.45
CA ALA A 28 8.23 -2.63 2.38
C ALA A 28 9.15 -2.68 1.15
N ASN A 29 8.74 -2.02 0.07
CA ASN A 29 9.48 -1.93 -1.20
C ASN A 29 9.84 -3.32 -1.79
N CYS A 30 8.89 -4.26 -1.79
CA CYS A 30 9.04 -5.61 -2.36
C CYS A 30 8.76 -5.57 -3.87
N GLY A 31 9.65 -6.13 -4.69
CA GLY A 31 9.59 -5.98 -6.16
C GLY A 31 9.64 -7.28 -6.95
N HIS A 32 9.91 -8.40 -6.29
CA HIS A 32 10.24 -9.69 -6.89
C HIS A 32 9.37 -10.83 -6.33
N LEU A 33 8.19 -10.53 -5.80
CA LEU A 33 7.23 -11.52 -5.33
C LEU A 33 6.84 -12.45 -6.48
N ASN A 34 7.06 -13.74 -6.28
CA ASN A 34 6.63 -14.75 -7.25
C ASN A 34 5.15 -15.11 -7.10
N ASP A 35 4.60 -15.88 -8.03
CA ASP A 35 3.17 -16.20 -8.07
C ASP A 35 2.71 -17.00 -6.84
N GLN A 36 3.58 -17.86 -6.29
CA GLN A 36 3.31 -18.61 -5.06
C GLN A 36 3.20 -17.66 -3.86
N GLN A 37 4.13 -16.71 -3.73
CA GLN A 37 4.12 -15.72 -2.65
C GLN A 37 2.91 -14.80 -2.73
N CYS A 38 2.56 -14.33 -3.93
CA CYS A 38 1.33 -13.59 -4.15
C CYS A 38 0.09 -14.39 -3.76
N GLY A 39 0.07 -15.70 -4.04
CA GLY A 39 -0.99 -16.62 -3.58
C GLY A 39 -1.09 -16.65 -2.05
N LEU A 40 0.02 -16.86 -1.36
CA LEU A 40 0.05 -16.89 0.11
C LEU A 40 -0.45 -15.58 0.74
N LEU A 41 -0.10 -14.44 0.16
CA LEU A 41 -0.54 -13.12 0.62
C LEU A 41 -2.05 -12.91 0.40
N ARG A 42 -2.58 -13.32 -0.75
CA ARG A 42 -4.03 -13.31 -0.99
C ARG A 42 -4.77 -14.21 0.00
N ASP A 43 -4.27 -15.43 0.23
CA ASP A 43 -4.84 -16.37 1.18
C ASP A 43 -4.77 -15.87 2.63
N HIS A 44 -3.75 -15.08 2.96
CA HIS A 44 -3.66 -14.42 4.24
C HIS A 44 -4.78 -13.39 4.43
N VAL A 45 -4.98 -12.52 3.43
CA VAL A 45 -6.05 -11.50 3.45
C VAL A 45 -7.44 -12.13 3.44
N SER A 46 -7.67 -13.18 2.63
CA SER A 46 -8.97 -13.86 2.55
C SER A 46 -9.38 -14.54 3.86
N ARG A 47 -8.40 -14.92 4.70
CA ARG A 47 -8.61 -15.46 6.05
C ARG A 47 -8.73 -14.38 7.14
N GLY A 48 -8.77 -13.10 6.76
CA GLY A 48 -8.90 -11.96 7.67
C GLY A 48 -7.59 -11.37 8.18
N GLY A 49 -6.45 -11.80 7.64
CA GLY A 49 -5.14 -11.21 7.91
C GLY A 49 -4.98 -9.82 7.28
N GLY A 50 -4.17 -8.97 7.92
CA GLY A 50 -3.88 -7.64 7.40
C GLY A 50 -2.75 -7.65 6.37
N LEU A 51 -2.86 -6.82 5.33
CA LEU A 51 -1.77 -6.57 4.39
C LEU A 51 -1.55 -5.06 4.28
N MET A 52 -0.33 -4.62 4.55
CA MET A 52 0.11 -3.24 4.36
C MET A 52 1.18 -3.21 3.26
N ILE A 53 1.05 -2.28 2.32
CA ILE A 53 1.97 -2.15 1.19
C ILE A 53 2.56 -0.74 1.22
N LEU A 54 3.88 -0.67 1.35
CA LEU A 54 4.67 0.55 1.29
C LEU A 54 5.51 0.46 0.01
N PRO A 55 4.98 0.93 -1.14
CA PRO A 55 5.66 0.76 -2.41
C PRO A 55 6.91 1.64 -2.48
N GLY A 56 7.87 1.22 -3.30
CA GLY A 56 9.09 1.98 -3.57
C GLY A 56 9.63 1.70 -4.97
N ASP A 57 10.89 2.03 -5.18
CA ASP A 57 11.56 1.95 -6.49
C ASP A 57 11.70 0.52 -7.05
N LYS A 58 11.64 -0.52 -6.21
CA LYS A 58 11.65 -1.92 -6.64
C LYS A 58 10.27 -2.39 -7.11
N CYS A 59 9.20 -1.70 -6.73
CA CYS A 59 7.84 -2.12 -7.03
C CYS A 59 7.49 -1.90 -8.51
N ASN A 60 6.80 -2.86 -9.10
CA ASN A 60 6.25 -2.76 -10.44
C ASN A 60 4.72 -2.76 -10.38
N HIS A 61 4.10 -1.62 -10.76
CA HIS A 61 2.65 -1.42 -10.66
C HIS A 61 1.85 -2.53 -11.39
N ASP A 62 2.30 -2.91 -12.58
CA ASP A 62 1.69 -3.93 -13.43
C ASP A 62 1.71 -5.30 -12.76
N GLN A 63 2.84 -5.69 -12.16
CA GLN A 63 2.96 -6.96 -11.44
C GLN A 63 2.07 -6.98 -10.20
N TYR A 64 2.02 -5.89 -9.43
CA TYR A 64 1.13 -5.81 -8.26
C TYR A 64 -0.34 -5.96 -8.68
N ASN A 65 -0.78 -5.21 -9.70
CA ASN A 65 -2.16 -5.28 -10.19
C ASN A 65 -2.51 -6.68 -10.72
N LYS A 66 -1.66 -7.27 -11.56
CA LYS A 66 -1.94 -8.55 -12.25
C LYS A 66 -1.70 -9.78 -11.39
N LYS A 67 -0.69 -9.76 -10.52
CA LYS A 67 -0.25 -10.95 -9.76
C LYS A 67 -0.64 -10.93 -8.30
N LEU A 68 -0.72 -9.78 -7.64
CA LEU A 68 -1.06 -9.69 -6.22
C LEU A 68 -2.53 -9.32 -6.01
N PHE A 69 -3.00 -8.25 -6.67
CA PHE A 69 -4.34 -7.72 -6.45
C PHE A 69 -5.43 -8.56 -7.13
N ALA A 70 -5.20 -9.00 -8.37
CA ALA A 70 -6.14 -9.85 -9.08
C ALA A 70 -6.25 -11.25 -8.45
N ILE A 71 -7.47 -11.80 -8.44
CA ILE A 71 -7.74 -13.17 -8.00
C ILE A 71 -7.66 -14.11 -9.22
N PRO A 72 -6.70 -15.05 -9.25
CA PRO A 72 -6.54 -15.98 -10.37
C PRO A 72 -7.81 -16.78 -10.66
N GLY A 73 -8.14 -16.97 -11.94
CA GLY A 73 -9.33 -17.70 -12.36
C GLY A 73 -10.62 -16.88 -12.33
N THR A 74 -10.55 -15.59 -12.03
CA THR A 74 -11.68 -14.65 -12.11
C THR A 74 -11.33 -13.50 -13.06
N THR A 75 -12.33 -12.95 -13.74
CA THR A 75 -12.12 -11.84 -14.69
C THR A 75 -12.08 -10.49 -13.99
N ASP A 76 -12.88 -10.30 -12.94
CA ASP A 76 -13.14 -8.98 -12.34
C ASP A 76 -13.09 -8.97 -10.80
N GLN A 77 -12.44 -9.95 -10.17
CA GLN A 77 -12.28 -9.95 -8.70
C GLN A 77 -10.86 -9.59 -8.29
N PHE A 78 -10.79 -8.69 -7.31
CA PHE A 78 -9.54 -8.16 -6.78
C PHE A 78 -9.62 -8.08 -5.24
N ILE A 79 -8.50 -8.24 -4.54
CA ILE A 79 -8.45 -8.05 -3.08
C ILE A 79 -8.64 -6.56 -2.70
N THR A 80 -8.33 -5.65 -3.62
CA THR A 80 -8.60 -4.22 -3.51
C THR A 80 -9.09 -3.69 -4.85
N SER A 81 -10.08 -2.79 -4.83
CA SER A 81 -10.60 -2.14 -6.03
C SER A 81 -9.66 -1.07 -6.60
N ALA A 82 -8.69 -0.61 -5.82
CA ALA A 82 -7.68 0.33 -6.27
C ALA A 82 -6.65 -0.36 -7.18
N GLN A 83 -6.19 0.35 -8.21
CA GLN A 83 -5.08 -0.09 -9.04
C GLN A 83 -3.90 0.87 -8.92
N LEU A 84 -2.70 0.34 -8.78
CA LEU A 84 -1.49 1.13 -8.86
C LEU A 84 -1.28 1.59 -10.31
N GLN A 85 -1.10 2.88 -10.52
CA GLN A 85 -0.66 3.44 -11.79
C GLN A 85 0.87 3.42 -11.88
N PRO A 86 1.46 3.63 -13.09
CA PRO A 86 2.90 3.83 -13.22
C PRO A 86 3.42 4.88 -12.24
N ALA A 87 4.64 4.68 -11.73
CA ALA A 87 5.23 5.65 -10.83
C ALA A 87 5.41 7.01 -11.52
N GLU A 88 5.04 8.07 -10.83
CA GLU A 88 5.18 9.46 -11.27
C GLU A 88 6.13 10.22 -10.35
N GLY A 89 6.70 11.29 -10.89
CA GLY A 89 7.67 12.15 -10.20
C GLY A 89 9.11 11.69 -10.36
N ASP A 90 10.03 12.51 -9.90
CA ASP A 90 11.46 12.37 -10.11
C ASP A 90 12.19 12.80 -8.83
N ILE A 91 12.95 11.88 -8.24
CA ILE A 91 13.66 12.11 -6.97
C ILE A 91 14.82 13.10 -7.13
N GLU A 92 15.36 13.23 -8.34
CA GLU A 92 16.49 14.12 -8.63
C GLU A 92 16.03 15.56 -8.93
N LYS A 93 14.74 15.77 -9.20
CA LYS A 93 14.16 17.09 -9.48
C LYS A 93 13.47 17.64 -8.25
N SER A 94 14.27 18.30 -7.40
CA SER A 94 13.79 18.86 -6.14
C SER A 94 12.68 19.93 -6.28
N GLU A 95 12.42 20.44 -7.49
CA GLU A 95 11.38 21.43 -7.77
C GLU A 95 10.02 20.83 -8.14
N THR A 96 9.93 19.52 -8.43
CA THR A 96 8.71 18.87 -8.95
C THR A 96 7.95 18.07 -7.89
N PHE A 97 8.08 18.41 -6.61
CA PHE A 97 7.34 17.71 -5.55
C PHE A 97 5.86 18.09 -5.55
N GLU A 98 5.03 17.14 -5.13
CA GLU A 98 3.63 17.39 -4.82
C GLU A 98 3.39 17.42 -3.31
N ARG A 99 2.29 18.06 -2.91
CA ARG A 99 1.83 18.09 -1.52
C ARG A 99 0.42 17.53 -1.40
N PHE A 100 0.10 17.00 -0.23
CA PHE A 100 -1.28 16.62 0.08
C PHE A 100 -2.15 17.85 0.24
N THR A 101 -3.34 17.83 -0.38
CA THR A 101 -4.32 18.92 -0.34
C THR A 101 -5.56 18.54 0.46
N SER A 102 -5.99 17.28 0.35
CA SER A 102 -7.09 16.70 1.13
C SER A 102 -6.53 15.65 2.09
N ILE A 103 -6.90 15.75 3.36
CA ILE A 103 -6.47 14.85 4.42
C ILE A 103 -7.67 14.57 5.32
N ASP A 104 -8.07 13.30 5.42
CA ASP A 104 -9.15 12.88 6.32
C ASP A 104 -8.62 12.63 7.75
N PHE A 105 -8.48 13.71 8.52
CA PHE A 105 -8.05 13.63 9.92
C PHE A 105 -9.06 12.91 10.85
N ALA A 106 -10.29 12.63 10.38
CA ALA A 106 -11.25 11.86 11.18
C ALA A 106 -10.85 10.38 11.28
N HIS A 107 -10.00 9.88 10.37
CA HIS A 107 -9.56 8.49 10.41
C HIS A 107 -8.57 8.25 11.57
N PRO A 108 -8.76 7.21 12.43
CA PRO A 108 -7.92 6.98 13.61
C PRO A 108 -6.43 6.88 13.33
N VAL A 109 -6.02 6.37 12.16
CA VAL A 109 -4.61 6.28 11.76
C VAL A 109 -3.92 7.65 11.66
N LEU A 110 -4.70 8.70 11.40
CA LEU A 110 -4.21 10.07 11.25
C LEU A 110 -4.39 10.91 12.53
N SER A 111 -5.00 10.36 13.58
CA SER A 111 -5.25 11.08 14.83
C SER A 111 -3.99 11.63 15.50
N VAL A 112 -2.85 10.94 15.34
CA VAL A 112 -1.54 11.40 15.83
C VAL A 112 -1.06 12.68 15.14
N PHE A 113 -1.62 13.00 13.96
CA PHE A 113 -1.32 14.20 13.19
C PHE A 113 -2.42 15.26 13.28
N ASP A 114 -3.54 15.00 13.97
CA ASP A 114 -4.63 15.96 14.21
C ASP A 114 -4.28 16.94 15.35
N ASN A 115 -3.07 17.51 15.29
CA ASN A 115 -2.70 18.66 16.09
C ASN A 115 -2.92 19.91 15.24
N ARG A 116 -3.99 20.66 15.55
CA ARG A 116 -4.41 21.85 14.79
C ARG A 116 -3.32 22.93 14.68
N GLU A 117 -2.40 23.01 15.63
CA GLU A 117 -1.29 23.97 15.58
C GLU A 117 -0.12 23.49 14.72
N ALA A 118 -0.06 22.18 14.46
CA ALA A 118 1.07 21.54 13.85
C ALA A 118 0.61 20.75 12.60
N ARG A 119 0.34 21.49 11.51
CA ARG A 119 0.00 20.94 10.19
C ARG A 119 1.19 20.24 9.55
N TYR A 120 1.70 19.16 10.15
CA TYR A 120 2.91 18.46 9.70
C TYR A 120 2.69 17.79 8.34
N MET A 121 1.53 17.14 8.14
CA MET A 121 1.24 16.40 6.91
C MET A 121 1.11 17.31 5.68
N THR A 122 0.64 18.56 5.83
CA THR A 122 0.55 19.51 4.71
C THR A 122 1.91 20.05 4.27
N LYS A 123 2.98 19.79 5.02
CA LYS A 123 4.35 20.20 4.69
C LYS A 123 5.16 19.11 4.01
N VAL A 124 4.63 17.89 3.92
CA VAL A 124 5.32 16.77 3.28
C VAL A 124 5.48 17.04 1.80
N ALA A 125 6.72 17.00 1.32
CA ALA A 125 7.05 17.04 -0.10
C ALA A 125 7.19 15.61 -0.62
N VAL A 126 6.34 15.24 -1.58
CA VAL A 126 6.37 13.91 -2.21
C VAL A 126 6.96 14.04 -3.61
N TYR A 127 8.17 13.51 -3.78
CA TYR A 127 8.93 13.60 -5.03
C TYR A 127 8.62 12.48 -6.02
N ARG A 128 8.21 11.31 -5.51
CA ARG A 128 7.86 10.15 -6.32
C ARG A 128 6.76 9.35 -5.63
N ARG A 129 5.80 8.88 -6.40
CA ARG A 129 4.64 8.13 -5.90
C ARG A 129 4.14 7.15 -6.94
N PHE A 130 3.33 6.19 -6.49
CA PHE A 130 2.44 5.43 -7.37
C PHE A 130 1.02 5.99 -7.20
N PRO A 131 0.45 6.69 -8.20
CA PRO A 131 -0.93 7.11 -8.14
C PRO A 131 -1.86 5.91 -8.03
N LEU A 132 -3.01 6.10 -7.38
CA LEU A 132 -4.06 5.08 -7.32
C LEU A 132 -5.19 5.44 -8.26
N LYS A 133 -5.49 4.55 -9.20
CA LYS A 133 -6.75 4.60 -9.95
C LYS A 133 -7.82 3.94 -9.09
N LEU A 134 -8.78 4.74 -8.64
CA LEU A 134 -9.96 4.27 -7.91
C LEU A 134 -11.04 3.79 -8.90
N PRO A 135 -11.89 2.82 -8.52
CA PRO A 135 -13.04 2.41 -9.34
C PRO A 135 -14.06 3.56 -9.48
N GLU A 136 -14.83 3.56 -10.58
CA GLU A 136 -15.88 4.56 -10.84
C GLU A 136 -17.04 4.44 -9.85
N GLU A 137 -17.46 3.21 -9.55
CA GLU A 137 -18.38 2.91 -8.47
C GLU A 137 -17.60 2.72 -7.17
N ARG A 138 -18.16 3.16 -6.03
CA ARG A 138 -17.52 2.95 -4.72
C ARG A 138 -17.28 1.47 -4.48
N GLY A 139 -16.02 1.04 -4.63
CA GLY A 139 -15.55 -0.29 -4.28
C GLY A 139 -15.19 -0.41 -2.79
N ASN A 140 -14.24 -1.29 -2.49
CA ASN A 140 -13.74 -1.51 -1.13
C ASN A 140 -12.51 -0.62 -0.79
N THR A 141 -12.37 0.51 -1.46
CA THR A 141 -11.22 1.43 -1.30
C THR A 141 -11.70 2.81 -0.87
N TRP A 142 -11.05 3.36 0.17
CA TRP A 142 -11.23 4.73 0.63
C TRP A 142 -9.89 5.46 0.66
N PRO A 143 -9.71 6.56 -0.09
CA PRO A 143 -8.53 7.40 0.03
C PRO A 143 -8.58 8.19 1.35
N LEU A 144 -7.45 8.26 2.05
CA LEU A 144 -7.29 9.09 3.28
C LEU A 144 -6.52 10.39 3.01
N LEU A 145 -5.76 10.42 1.92
CA LEU A 145 -4.86 11.50 1.52
C LEU A 145 -4.95 11.65 0.01
N GLU A 146 -5.07 12.87 -0.49
CA GLU A 146 -5.10 13.17 -1.92
C GLU A 146 -4.11 14.30 -2.26
N PHE A 147 -3.56 14.24 -3.48
CA PHE A 147 -2.71 15.29 -4.04
C PHE A 147 -3.57 16.37 -4.72
N ALA A 148 -2.99 17.54 -4.96
CA ALA A 148 -3.58 18.50 -5.89
C ALA A 148 -3.63 17.84 -7.29
N ASN A 149 -4.82 17.70 -7.87
CA ASN A 149 -4.96 17.30 -9.27
C ASN A 149 -4.60 18.45 -10.21
#